data_AF-T1B5L6-F1
#
_entry.id   AF-T1B5L6-F1
#
_cell.length_a   1.000
_cell.length_b   1.000
_cell.length_c   1.000
_cell.angle_alpha   90.00
_cell.angle_beta   90.00
_cell.angle_gamma   90.00
#
_symmetry.space_group_name_H-M   'P 1'
#
loop_
_entity.id
_entity.type
_entity.pdbx_description
1 polymer ?
#
loop_
_entity_poly.entity_id
_entity_poly.type
_entity_poly.pdbx_seq_one_letter_code
_entity_poly.pdbx_strand_id
1 'polypeptide(L)'
;MKGASLKRVIEIAGRLGFDTRPLRLELHEIPQLKTPCILHWDLNHFVVLKQADAKGIVIHDPAQGVRRLSLAEASRHFTGVALELWPAANFTKTKAREKISLRALAGEVHGAKRALTQILLLALGLEVLALAGPFY
;
A
#
# COMPACT_ATOMS: atom_id res chain seq x y z
N MET A 1 9.84 -9.23 -17.92
CA MET A 1 8.93 -8.14 -17.48
C MET A 1 9.75 -6.88 -17.29
N LYS A 2 9.44 -5.77 -17.96
CA LYS A 2 10.14 -4.49 -17.74
C LYS A 2 9.46 -3.81 -16.53
N GLY A 3 10.17 -3.66 -15.41
CA GLY A 3 9.68 -2.95 -14.24
C GLY A 3 9.43 -1.47 -14.50
N ALA A 4 8.95 -0.73 -13.50
CA ALA A 4 8.88 0.73 -13.58
C ALA A 4 10.31 1.31 -13.61
N SER A 5 10.60 2.20 -14.56
CA SER A 5 11.87 2.93 -14.57
C SER A 5 11.79 4.15 -13.65
N LEU A 6 12.93 4.63 -13.15
CA LEU A 6 13.02 5.87 -12.38
C LEU A 6 12.37 7.05 -13.13
N LYS A 7 12.58 7.12 -14.46
CA LYS A 7 11.94 8.12 -15.33
C LYS A 7 10.41 8.08 -15.23
N ARG A 8 9.82 6.89 -15.21
CA ARG A 8 8.37 6.73 -15.09
C ARG A 8 7.86 7.13 -13.71
N VAL A 9 8.64 6.90 -12.65
CA VAL A 9 8.31 7.38 -11.29
C VAL A 9 8.29 8.91 -11.26
N ILE A 10 9.29 9.56 -11.86
CA ILE A 10 9.37 11.03 -12.00
C ILE A 10 8.17 11.57 -12.78
N GLU A 11 7.84 10.97 -13.92
CA GLU A 11 6.68 11.39 -14.74
C GLU A 11 5.35 11.28 -13.98
N ILE A 12 5.15 10.20 -13.21
CA ILE A 12 3.95 10.01 -12.40
C ILE A 12 3.90 11.03 -11.26
N ALA A 13 5.02 11.24 -10.56
CA ALA A 13 5.11 12.24 -9.50
C ALA A 13 4.77 13.65 -10.00
N GLY A 14 5.32 14.04 -11.16
CA GLY A 14 4.98 15.32 -11.80
C GLY A 14 3.49 15.45 -12.13
N ARG A 15 2.86 14.38 -12.67
CA ARG A 15 1.41 14.36 -12.93
C ARG A 15 0.57 14.47 -11.65
N LEU A 16 1.10 14.02 -10.52
CA LEU A 16 0.47 14.15 -9.21
C LEU A 16 0.72 15.51 -8.54
N GLY A 17 1.46 16.42 -9.19
CA GLY A 17 1.80 17.74 -8.66
C GLY A 17 2.97 17.71 -7.67
N PHE A 18 3.89 16.76 -7.80
CA PHE A 18 5.15 16.76 -7.05
C PHE A 18 6.31 17.21 -7.93
N ASP A 19 7.15 18.06 -7.38
CA ASP A 19 8.50 18.27 -7.90
C ASP A 19 9.40 17.12 -7.42
N THR A 20 10.35 16.74 -8.27
CA THR A 20 11.26 15.64 -7.97
C THR A 20 12.70 16.00 -8.27
N ARG A 21 13.62 15.48 -7.46
CA ARG A 21 15.06 15.63 -7.68
C ARG A 21 15.74 14.26 -7.60
N PRO A 22 16.13 13.67 -8.75
CA PRO A 22 16.94 12.47 -8.76
C PRO A 22 18.38 12.83 -8.39
N LEU A 23 18.99 12.02 -7.55
CA LEU A 23 20.31 12.27 -7.01
C LEU A 23 21.05 10.96 -6.75
N ARG A 24 22.35 10.98 -6.99
CA ARG A 24 23.26 9.87 -6.73
C ARG A 24 24.10 10.25 -5.52
N LEU A 25 24.13 9.38 -4.53
CA LEU A 25 24.79 9.61 -3.25
C LEU A 25 25.33 8.31 -2.67
N GLU A 26 26.22 8.46 -1.72
CA GLU A 26 26.74 7.38 -0.92
C GLU A 26 25.91 7.16 0.35
N LEU A 27 26.08 6.00 0.98
CA LEU A 27 25.32 5.61 2.18
C LEU A 27 25.38 6.64 3.31
N HIS A 28 26.53 7.29 3.50
CA HIS A 28 26.76 8.27 4.57
C HIS A 28 26.00 9.59 4.36
N GLU A 29 25.52 9.84 3.14
CA GLU A 29 24.76 11.04 2.78
C GLU A 29 23.25 10.81 2.89
N ILE A 30 22.80 9.56 3.08
CA ILE A 30 21.37 9.23 3.24
C ILE A 30 20.70 10.04 4.36
N PRO A 31 21.31 10.25 5.54
CA PRO A 31 20.72 11.09 6.59
C PRO A 31 20.56 12.57 6.22
N GLN A 32 21.22 13.04 5.16
CA GLN A 32 21.14 14.42 4.67
C GLN A 32 19.99 14.61 3.67
N LEU A 33 19.37 13.52 3.21
CA LEU A 33 18.25 13.57 2.27
C LEU A 33 16.99 14.12 2.92
N LYS A 34 16.21 14.85 2.14
CA LYS A 34 14.87 15.28 2.52
C LYS A 34 13.91 14.10 2.55
N THR A 35 13.45 13.74 3.74
CA THR A 35 12.46 12.67 3.92
C THR A 35 11.02 13.21 3.85
N PRO A 36 10.04 12.40 3.37
CA PRO A 36 10.22 11.08 2.79
C PRO A 36 10.76 11.14 1.34
N CYS A 37 11.63 10.21 0.98
CA CYS A 37 12.18 10.09 -0.38
C CYS A 37 12.12 8.63 -0.86
N ILE A 38 12.31 8.40 -2.16
CA ILE A 38 12.32 7.06 -2.76
C ILE A 38 13.78 6.63 -2.98
N LEU A 39 14.14 5.44 -2.53
CA LEU A 39 15.45 4.82 -2.76
C LEU A 39 15.32 3.69 -3.77
N HIS A 40 16.33 3.54 -4.62
CA HIS A 40 16.46 2.39 -5.50
C HIS A 40 17.21 1.26 -4.80
N TRP A 41 16.58 0.07 -4.78
CA TRP A 41 16.93 -1.04 -3.91
C TRP A 41 17.12 -2.34 -4.71
N ASP A 42 18.18 -3.09 -4.40
CA ASP A 42 18.53 -4.40 -4.99
C ASP A 42 18.52 -4.45 -6.54
N LEU A 43 18.72 -3.29 -7.19
CA LEU A 43 18.65 -3.10 -8.65
C LEU A 43 17.34 -3.57 -9.30
N ASN A 44 16.31 -3.86 -8.52
CA ASN A 44 15.08 -4.49 -9.00
C ASN A 44 13.79 -3.88 -8.44
N HIS A 45 13.86 -3.02 -7.42
CA HIS A 45 12.68 -2.33 -6.89
C HIS A 45 12.99 -0.97 -6.24
N PHE A 46 11.93 -0.31 -5.77
CA PHE A 46 11.98 0.97 -5.09
C PHE A 46 11.38 0.85 -3.70
N VAL A 47 12.02 1.46 -2.71
CA VAL A 47 11.53 1.56 -1.33
C VAL A 47 11.39 3.01 -0.92
N VAL A 48 10.50 3.31 0.04
CA VAL A 48 10.33 4.68 0.54
C VAL A 48 11.12 4.85 1.83
N LEU A 49 12.09 5.74 1.84
CA LEU A 49 12.78 6.15 3.06
C LEU A 49 11.87 7.10 3.83
N LYS A 50 11.48 6.69 5.04
CA LYS A 50 10.69 7.51 5.94
C LYS A 50 11.56 8.34 6.88
N GLN A 51 12.64 7.76 7.39
CA GLN A 51 13.54 8.40 8.34
C GLN A 51 14.94 7.79 8.18
N ALA A 52 15.97 8.63 8.30
CA ALA A 52 17.35 8.21 8.38
C ALA A 52 18.03 8.94 9.53
N ASP A 53 18.83 8.23 10.31
CA ASP A 53 19.66 8.76 11.37
C ASP A 53 21.04 8.09 11.36
N ALA A 54 21.92 8.48 12.28
CA ALA A 54 23.26 7.91 12.38
C ALA A 54 23.30 6.42 12.79
N LYS A 55 22.21 5.89 13.39
CA LYS A 55 22.11 4.50 13.84
C LYS A 55 21.52 3.61 12.75
N GLY A 56 20.65 4.14 11.91
CA GLY A 56 20.00 3.35 10.86
C GLY A 56 18.96 4.13 10.06
N ILE A 57 18.18 3.37 9.29
CA ILE A 57 17.13 3.88 8.43
C ILE A 57 15.82 3.14 8.66
N VAL A 58 14.72 3.85 8.47
CA VAL A 58 13.35 3.32 8.45
C VAL A 58 12.82 3.41 7.04
N ILE A 59 12.62 2.25 6.41
CA ILE A 59 12.10 2.14 5.06
C ILE A 59 10.69 1.54 5.08
N HIS A 60 9.86 1.95 4.13
CA HIS A 60 8.61 1.31 3.79
C HIS A 60 8.82 0.56 2.49
N ASP A 61 8.91 -0.76 2.60
CA ASP A 61 9.02 -1.70 1.51
C ASP A 61 7.61 -2.11 1.04
N PRO A 62 7.26 -1.95 -0.25
CA PRO A 62 5.98 -2.41 -0.78
C PRO A 62 5.71 -3.91 -0.60
N ALA A 63 6.75 -4.74 -0.56
CA ALA A 63 6.64 -6.20 -0.43
C ALA A 63 6.62 -6.68 1.02
N GLN A 64 7.39 -6.03 1.90
CA GLN A 64 7.59 -6.47 3.29
C GLN A 64 7.02 -5.53 4.35
N GLY A 65 6.50 -4.37 3.97
CA GLY A 65 5.99 -3.35 4.87
C GLY A 65 7.08 -2.50 5.51
N VAL A 66 6.88 -2.07 6.76
CA VAL A 66 7.81 -1.17 7.45
C VAL A 66 8.99 -1.96 7.99
N ARG A 67 10.21 -1.56 7.61
CA ARG A 67 11.47 -2.17 8.07
C ARG A 67 12.38 -1.13 8.69
N ARG A 68 13.10 -1.54 9.74
CA ARG A 68 14.18 -0.77 10.34
C ARG A 68 15.47 -1.52 10.08
N LEU A 69 16.43 -0.85 9.46
CA LEU A 69 17.70 -1.44 9.06
C LEU A 69 18.83 -0.59 9.62
N SER A 70 19.91 -1.23 10.04
CA SER A 70 21.17 -0.53 10.29
C SER A 70 21.72 0.03 8.97
N LEU A 71 22.60 1.04 9.05
CA LEU A 71 23.28 1.57 7.86
C LEU A 71 24.08 0.47 7.14
N ALA A 72 24.72 -0.43 7.89
CA ALA A 72 25.49 -1.55 7.33
C ALA A 72 24.62 -2.51 6.51
N GLU A 73 23.41 -2.82 6.98
CA GLU A 73 22.45 -3.64 6.22
C GLU A 73 21.94 -2.90 4.99
N ALA A 74 21.58 -1.63 5.15
CA ALA A 74 21.12 -0.79 4.04
C ALA A 74 22.17 -0.68 2.92
N SER A 75 23.46 -0.64 3.28
CA SER A 75 24.58 -0.58 2.32
C SER A 75 24.63 -1.74 1.34
N ARG A 76 24.13 -2.92 1.72
CA ARG A 76 24.19 -4.12 0.85
C ARG A 76 23.15 -4.07 -0.26
N HIS A 77 22.09 -3.29 -0.04
CA HIS A 77 20.93 -3.24 -0.92
C HIS A 77 20.81 -1.89 -1.65
N PHE A 78 21.34 -0.82 -1.06
CA PHE A 78 21.27 0.51 -1.62
C PHE A 78 22.16 0.62 -2.85
N THR A 79 21.57 1.07 -3.94
CA THR A 79 22.23 1.12 -5.25
C THR A 79 22.92 2.47 -5.53
N GLY A 80 22.86 3.41 -4.58
CA GLY A 80 23.41 4.76 -4.74
C GLY A 80 22.44 5.78 -5.36
N VAL A 81 21.22 5.39 -5.73
CA VAL A 81 20.25 6.27 -6.38
C VAL A 81 19.07 6.55 -5.46
N ALA A 82 18.78 7.83 -5.25
CA ALA A 82 17.58 8.29 -4.54
C ALA A 82 16.84 9.37 -5.33
N LEU A 83 15.57 9.52 -5.00
CA LEU A 83 14.65 10.48 -5.58
C LEU A 83 13.95 11.23 -4.45
N GLU A 84 14.28 12.50 -4.30
CA GLU A 84 13.53 13.39 -3.41
C GLU A 84 12.26 13.87 -4.09
N LEU A 85 11.20 14.03 -3.30
CA LEU A 85 9.92 14.53 -3.76
C LEU A 85 9.39 15.56 -2.79
N TRP A 86 8.78 16.63 -3.31
CA TRP A 86 8.04 17.60 -2.49
C TRP A 86 6.83 18.14 -3.27
N PRO A 87 5.75 18.52 -2.56
CA PRO A 87 4.57 19.06 -3.22
C PRO A 87 4.94 20.35 -3.97
N ALA A 88 4.60 20.41 -5.26
CA ALA A 88 4.74 21.60 -6.08
C ALA A 88 3.59 22.59 -5.79
N ALA A 89 3.66 23.79 -6.35
CA ALA A 89 2.67 24.85 -6.13
C ALA A 89 1.23 24.45 -6.56
N ASN A 90 1.10 23.52 -7.50
CA ASN A 90 -0.19 23.00 -7.99
C ASN A 90 -0.65 21.73 -7.24
N PHE A 91 0.06 21.29 -6.20
CA PHE A 91 -0.29 20.07 -5.48
C PHE A 91 -1.63 20.20 -4.76
N THR A 92 -2.56 19.30 -5.09
CA THR A 92 -3.86 19.23 -4.42
C THR A 92 -3.96 17.93 -3.62
N LYS A 93 -4.24 18.02 -2.31
CA LYS A 93 -4.44 16.86 -1.45
C LYS A 93 -5.76 16.16 -1.80
N THR A 94 -5.68 15.12 -2.62
CA THR A 94 -6.82 14.25 -2.90
C THR A 94 -7.01 13.24 -1.77
N LYS A 95 -8.23 13.10 -1.26
CA LYS A 95 -8.58 12.04 -0.30
C LYS A 95 -8.63 10.70 -1.03
N ALA A 96 -7.52 9.97 -1.04
CA ALA A 96 -7.48 8.61 -1.57
C ALA A 96 -7.99 7.62 -0.52
N ARG A 97 -9.31 7.35 -0.53
CA ARG A 97 -9.92 6.03 -0.25
C ARG A 97 -11.43 6.13 -0.45
N GLU A 98 -11.94 5.59 -1.54
CA GLU A 98 -13.28 5.02 -1.44
C GLU A 98 -13.15 3.80 -0.53
N LYS A 99 -13.78 3.84 0.64
CA LYS A 99 -13.93 2.64 1.45
C LYS A 99 -14.76 1.69 0.60
N ILE A 100 -14.11 0.69 0.00
CA ILE A 100 -14.81 -0.38 -0.69
C ILE A 100 -15.69 -1.03 0.37
N SER A 101 -16.97 -0.68 0.36
CA SER A 101 -17.93 -1.26 1.29
C SER A 101 -18.24 -2.67 0.81
N LEU A 102 -18.46 -3.62 1.72
CA LEU A 102 -18.90 -4.97 1.34
C LEU A 102 -20.16 -4.95 0.46
N ARG A 103 -20.98 -3.88 0.58
CA ARG A 103 -22.12 -3.61 -0.30
C ARG A 103 -21.73 -3.23 -1.72
N ALA A 104 -20.65 -2.46 -1.90
CA ALA A 104 -20.12 -2.14 -3.22
C ALA A 104 -19.51 -3.37 -3.93
N LEU A 105 -18.98 -4.34 -3.17
CA LEU A 105 -18.51 -5.62 -3.71
C LEU A 105 -19.64 -6.61 -4.00
N ALA A 106 -20.66 -6.65 -3.14
CA ALA A 106 -21.83 -7.50 -3.36
C ALA A 106 -22.69 -7.00 -4.54
N GLY A 107 -22.58 -5.72 -4.90
CA GLY A 107 -23.46 -5.08 -5.88
C GLY A 107 -24.87 -4.90 -5.35
N GLU A 108 -25.73 -4.23 -6.12
CA GLU A 108 -27.17 -4.20 -5.86
C GLU A 108 -27.76 -5.57 -6.21
N VAL A 109 -27.61 -6.55 -5.32
CA VAL A 109 -28.22 -7.88 -5.50
C VAL A 109 -29.74 -7.75 -5.32
N HIS A 110 -30.43 -7.40 -6.40
CA HIS A 110 -31.88 -7.38 -6.46
C HIS A 110 -32.41 -8.79 -6.17
N GLY A 111 -33.15 -8.95 -5.07
CA GLY A 111 -33.76 -10.23 -4.68
C GLY A 111 -33.00 -11.06 -3.64
N ALA A 112 -31.78 -10.68 -3.24
CA ALA A 112 -31.04 -11.40 -2.18
C ALA A 112 -31.83 -11.50 -0.87
N LYS A 113 -32.53 -10.42 -0.49
CA LYS A 113 -33.39 -10.40 0.69
C LYS A 113 -34.50 -11.46 0.62
N ARG A 114 -35.13 -11.63 -0.55
CA ARG A 114 -36.23 -12.60 -0.75
C ARG A 114 -35.73 -14.03 -0.64
N ALA A 115 -34.59 -14.34 -1.27
CA ALA A 115 -33.94 -15.64 -1.17
C ALA A 115 -33.52 -15.94 0.29
N LEU A 116 -32.93 -14.95 0.98
CA LEU A 116 -32.51 -15.12 2.38
C LEU A 116 -33.71 -15.36 3.30
N THR A 117 -34.83 -14.67 3.10
CA THR A 117 -36.06 -14.90 3.85
C THR A 117 -36.66 -16.29 3.58
N GLN A 118 -36.64 -16.76 2.32
CA GLN A 118 -37.12 -18.11 1.99
C GLN A 118 -36.26 -19.19 2.64
N ILE A 119 -34.94 -19.05 2.61
CA ILE A 119 -34.00 -19.96 3.27
C ILE A 119 -34.25 -19.96 4.78
N LEU A 120 -34.40 -18.78 5.39
CA LEU A 120 -34.66 -18.65 6.83
C LEU A 120 -35.98 -19.32 7.24
N LEU A 121 -37.06 -19.12 6.47
CA LEU A 121 -38.36 -19.74 6.74
C LEU A 121 -38.31 -21.27 6.58
N LEU A 122 -37.64 -21.77 5.54
CA LEU A 122 -37.44 -23.21 5.35
C LEU A 122 -36.62 -23.82 6.49
N ALA A 123 -35.52 -23.16 6.88
CA ALA A 123 -34.68 -23.59 7.99
C ALA A 123 -35.45 -23.62 9.31
N LEU A 124 -36.22 -22.57 9.61
CA LEU A 124 -37.06 -22.50 10.80
C LEU A 124 -38.14 -23.58 10.80
N GLY A 125 -38.78 -23.84 9.65
CA GLY A 125 -39.76 -24.92 9.51
C GLY A 125 -39.14 -26.29 9.77
N LEU A 126 -37.92 -26.54 9.26
CA LEU A 126 -37.14 -27.74 9.54
C LEU A 126 -36.76 -27.85 11.03
N GLU A 127 -36.32 -26.77 11.68
CA GLU A 127 -36.02 -26.76 13.11
C GLU A 127 -37.26 -27.06 13.95
N VAL A 128 -38.41 -26.49 13.62
CA VAL A 128 -39.68 -26.77 14.31
C VAL A 128 -40.09 -28.21 14.11
N LEU A 129 -39.99 -28.77 12.90
CA LEU A 129 -40.28 -30.19 12.65
C LEU A 129 -39.28 -31.11 13.35
N ALA A 130 -38.01 -30.73 13.46
CA ALA A 130 -37.00 -31.50 14.19
C ALA A 130 -37.24 -31.47 15.71
N LEU A 131 -37.69 -30.34 16.26
CA LEU A 131 -38.02 -30.19 17.69
C LEU A 131 -39.37 -30.81 18.05
N ALA A 132 -40.35 -30.75 17.15
CA ALA A 132 -41.68 -31.34 17.32
C ALA A 132 -41.72 -32.83 16.92
N GLY A 133 -40.74 -33.28 16.14
CA GLY A 133 -40.49 -34.69 15.90
C GLY A 133 -40.19 -35.38 17.22
N PRO A 134 -40.68 -36.61 17.43
CA PRO A 134 -40.44 -37.30 18.68
C PRO A 134 -38.93 -37.50 18.81
N PHE A 135 -38.33 -36.96 19.87
CA PHE A 135 -36.97 -37.29 20.26
C PHE A 135 -36.93 -38.78 20.65
N TYR A 136 -36.79 -39.66 19.66
CA TYR A 136 -36.48 -41.08 19.73
C TYR A 136 -35.73 -41.51 18.47
#